data_AF-A0A7R9ZQS7-F1
#
_entry.id   AF-A0A7R9ZQS7-F1
#
_cell.length_a   1.000
_cell.length_b   1.000
_cell.length_c   1.000
_cell.angle_alpha   90.00
_cell.angle_beta   90.00
_cell.angle_gamma   90.00
#
_symmetry.space_group_name_H-M   'P 1'
#
loop_
_entity.id
_entity.type
_entity.pdbx_description
1 polymer ?
#
loop_
_entity_poly.entity_id
_entity_poly.type
_entity_poly.pdbx_seq_one_letter_code
_entity_poly.pdbx_strand_id
1 'polypeptide(L)'
;ALFRALKTKHDTPKYGLIYHASLIGQAAPKNKGKISRVLAAKASLAIRVDALSDETAGQVDTTIGHEGRAKVEARLRQLEGGSVGVNGNGINSRKTSKYDPVAAKTAAPSASHRDTNDMVIDDAAETPKKEKKEKK
;
A
#
# COMPACT_ATOMS: atom_id res chain seq x y z
N ALA A 1 -18.76 -3.50 1.76
CA ALA A 1 -17.80 -4.39 1.08
C ALA A 1 -16.56 -4.66 1.94
N LEU A 2 -15.79 -3.63 2.32
CA LEU A 2 -14.59 -3.77 3.16
C LEU A 2 -14.86 -4.42 4.52
N PHE A 3 -15.78 -3.86 5.32
CA PHE A 3 -16.09 -4.39 6.65
C PHE A 3 -16.63 -5.82 6.64
N ARG A 4 -17.36 -6.20 5.59
CA ARG A 4 -17.82 -7.58 5.39
C ARG A 4 -16.62 -8.52 5.22
N ALA A 5 -15.66 -8.17 4.37
CA ALA A 5 -14.47 -8.97 4.14
C ALA A 5 -13.60 -9.10 5.40
N LEU A 6 -13.43 -8.02 6.16
CA LEU A 6 -12.70 -8.06 7.44
C LEU A 6 -13.38 -8.98 8.46
N LYS A 7 -14.71 -8.89 8.59
CA LYS A 7 -15.47 -9.71 9.55
C LYS A 7 -15.44 -11.20 9.22
N THR A 8 -15.43 -11.56 7.94
CA THR A 8 -15.44 -12.97 7.49
C THR A 8 -14.06 -13.46 7.04
N LYS A 9 -12.98 -12.70 7.30
CA LYS A 9 -11.60 -13.03 6.90
C LYS A 9 -11.44 -13.38 5.41
N HIS A 10 -12.13 -12.65 4.55
CA HIS A 10 -11.99 -12.74 3.09
C HIS A 10 -11.09 -11.61 2.55
N ASP A 11 -10.69 -11.74 1.28
CA ASP A 11 -9.94 -10.71 0.58
C ASP A 11 -10.67 -9.36 0.60
N THR A 12 -9.95 -8.32 1.01
CA THR A 12 -10.47 -6.96 1.03
C THR A 12 -10.51 -6.36 -0.37
N PRO A 13 -11.47 -5.48 -0.67
CA PRO A 13 -11.53 -4.80 -1.95
C PRO A 13 -10.26 -3.97 -2.20
N LYS A 14 -9.71 -4.04 -3.42
CA LYS A 14 -8.41 -3.42 -3.78
C LYS A 14 -8.46 -1.91 -3.98
N TYR A 15 -9.62 -1.36 -4.32
CA TYR A 15 -9.83 0.04 -4.67
C TYR A 15 -11.24 0.47 -4.28
N GLY A 16 -11.43 1.79 -4.13
CA GLY A 16 -12.72 2.43 -3.88
C GLY A 16 -13.12 3.34 -5.03
N LEU A 17 -13.59 4.55 -4.71
CA LEU A 17 -14.04 5.56 -5.67
C LEU A 17 -13.00 5.94 -6.72
N ILE A 18 -11.72 5.86 -6.35
CA ILE A 18 -10.59 6.18 -7.25
C ILE A 18 -10.47 5.26 -8.46
N TYR A 19 -11.17 4.12 -8.50
CA TYR A 19 -11.12 3.19 -9.64
C TYR A 19 -11.53 3.84 -10.98
N HIS A 20 -12.43 4.83 -10.94
CA HIS A 20 -12.90 5.56 -12.11
C HIS A 20 -11.99 6.73 -12.51
N ALA A 21 -10.89 6.96 -11.79
CA ALA A 21 -9.92 7.99 -12.17
C ALA A 21 -9.22 7.62 -13.50
N SER A 22 -9.05 8.61 -14.38
CA SER A 22 -8.43 8.44 -15.71
C SER A 22 -7.10 7.68 -15.65
N LEU A 23 -6.23 8.02 -14.69
CA LEU A 23 -4.91 7.41 -14.51
C LEU A 23 -4.96 5.92 -14.16
N ILE A 24 -6.01 5.47 -13.45
CA ILE A 24 -6.20 4.05 -13.12
C ILE A 24 -6.87 3.32 -14.30
N GLY A 25 -7.76 4.01 -15.01
CA GLY A 25 -8.42 3.48 -16.21
C GLY A 25 -7.43 3.05 -17.29
N GLN A 26 -6.34 3.81 -17.46
CA GLN A 26 -5.27 3.53 -18.41
C GLN A 26 -4.41 2.32 -18.04
N ALA A 27 -4.30 1.98 -16.75
CA ALA A 27 -3.40 0.94 -16.28
C ALA A 27 -3.90 -0.49 -16.61
N ALA A 28 -2.98 -1.39 -16.93
CA ALA A 28 -3.28 -2.81 -17.11
C ALA A 28 -3.97 -3.42 -15.85
N PRO A 29 -4.91 -4.39 -16.00
CA PRO A 29 -5.69 -4.95 -14.88
C PRO A 29 -4.84 -5.46 -13.70
N LYS A 30 -3.67 -6.03 -13.98
CA LYS A 30 -2.70 -6.51 -12.97
C LYS A 30 -2.06 -5.36 -12.17
N ASN A 31 -1.91 -4.19 -12.80
CA ASN A 31 -1.26 -3.01 -12.23
C ASN A 31 -2.24 -2.02 -11.59
N LYS A 32 -3.55 -2.08 -11.91
CA LYS A 32 -4.58 -1.19 -11.34
C LYS A 32 -4.53 -1.11 -9.81
N GLY A 33 -4.38 -2.25 -9.14
CA GLY A 33 -4.26 -2.27 -7.67
C GLY A 33 -2.98 -1.64 -7.12
N LYS A 34 -1.87 -1.69 -7.87
CA LYS A 34 -0.60 -1.06 -7.47
C LYS A 34 -0.69 0.46 -7.64
N ILE A 35 -1.15 0.90 -8.81
CA ILE A 35 -1.31 2.34 -9.11
C ILE A 35 -2.38 2.98 -8.25
N SER A 36 -3.46 2.27 -7.93
CA SER A 36 -4.49 2.76 -7.00
C SER A 36 -3.92 3.13 -5.63
N ARG A 37 -3.00 2.33 -5.08
CA ARG A 37 -2.36 2.64 -3.79
C ARG A 37 -1.44 3.86 -3.89
N VAL A 38 -0.66 3.95 -4.97
CA VAL A 38 0.25 5.08 -5.21
C VAL A 38 -0.55 6.38 -5.36
N LEU A 39 -1.62 6.35 -6.15
CA LEU A 39 -2.50 7.50 -6.35
C LEU A 39 -3.15 7.93 -5.03
N ALA A 40 -3.71 6.99 -4.26
CA ALA A 40 -4.30 7.31 -2.96
C ALA A 40 -3.31 8.00 -2.00
N ALA A 41 -2.05 7.56 -1.99
CA ALA A 41 -1.01 8.15 -1.16
C ALA A 41 -0.60 9.56 -1.61
N LYS A 42 -0.57 9.82 -2.92
CA LYS A 42 -0.27 11.17 -3.44
C LYS A 42 -1.46 12.11 -3.29
N ALA A 43 -2.67 11.61 -3.50
CA ALA A 43 -3.90 12.35 -3.28
C ALA A 43 -4.07 12.73 -1.79
N SER A 44 -3.77 11.84 -0.85
CA SER A 44 -3.89 12.17 0.58
C SER A 44 -2.93 13.27 1.03
N LEU A 45 -1.72 13.35 0.46
CA LEU A 45 -0.80 14.45 0.70
C LEU A 45 -1.30 15.76 0.09
N ALA A 46 -1.75 15.72 -1.17
CA ALA A 46 -2.30 16.89 -1.85
C ALA A 46 -3.51 17.46 -1.10
N ILE A 47 -4.46 16.61 -0.66
CA ILE A 47 -5.64 17.03 0.11
C ILE A 47 -5.25 17.67 1.43
N ARG A 48 -4.22 17.16 2.12
CA ARG A 48 -3.77 17.77 3.40
C ARG A 48 -3.14 19.14 3.17
N VAL A 49 -2.37 19.30 2.10
CA VAL A 49 -1.80 20.59 1.74
C VAL A 49 -2.92 21.55 1.37
N ASP A 50 -3.87 21.13 0.54
CA ASP A 50 -5.03 21.93 0.14
C ASP A 50 -5.87 22.38 1.36
N ALA A 51 -6.12 21.47 2.31
CA ALA A 51 -6.94 21.75 3.49
C ALA A 51 -6.24 22.57 4.58
N LEU A 52 -4.91 22.59 4.64
CA LEU A 52 -4.12 23.24 5.71
C LEU A 52 -3.31 24.43 5.23
N SER A 53 -3.21 24.66 3.91
CA SER A 53 -2.51 25.82 3.38
C SER A 53 -3.32 27.07 3.63
N ASP A 54 -2.60 28.14 4.00
CA ASP A 54 -3.21 29.42 4.28
C ASP A 54 -3.57 30.12 2.95
N GLU A 55 -4.87 30.21 2.64
CA GLU A 55 -5.38 30.86 1.42
C GLU A 55 -4.97 32.34 1.33
N THR A 56 -4.58 32.93 2.47
CA THR A 56 -4.21 34.35 2.61
C THR A 56 -2.89 34.72 1.92
N ALA A 57 -2.07 33.74 1.51
CA ALA A 57 -0.81 33.98 0.81
C ALA A 57 -0.98 34.41 -0.68
N GLY A 58 -2.21 34.55 -1.18
CA GLY A 58 -2.50 35.11 -2.51
C GLY A 58 -2.12 34.20 -3.68
N GLN A 59 -1.48 33.06 -3.42
CA GLN A 59 -1.08 32.08 -4.42
C GLN A 59 -1.43 30.67 -3.95
N VAL A 60 -2.40 30.03 -4.61
CA VAL A 60 -2.74 28.62 -4.36
C VAL A 60 -1.57 27.77 -4.85
N ASP A 61 -0.82 27.16 -3.92
CA ASP A 61 0.30 26.30 -4.26
C ASP A 61 -0.19 24.95 -4.82
N THR A 62 -0.33 24.88 -6.14
CA THR A 62 -0.73 23.67 -6.88
C THR A 62 0.44 22.76 -7.24
N THR A 63 1.67 23.12 -6.88
CA THR A 63 2.88 22.40 -7.30
C THR A 63 2.89 20.95 -6.84
N ILE A 64 2.44 20.69 -5.60
CA ILE A 64 2.35 19.35 -5.01
C ILE A 64 1.41 18.43 -5.80
N GLY A 65 0.30 18.97 -6.32
CA GLY A 65 -0.64 18.22 -7.16
C GLY A 65 0.00 17.80 -8.49
N HIS A 66 0.66 18.75 -9.15
CA HIS A 66 1.36 18.51 -10.42
C HIS A 66 2.52 17.52 -10.28
N GLU A 67 3.37 17.69 -9.27
CA GLU A 67 4.44 16.75 -8.97
C GLU A 67 3.92 15.35 -8.59
N GLY A 68 2.86 15.32 -7.78
CA GLY A 68 2.20 14.09 -7.37
C GLY A 68 1.73 13.30 -8.58
N ARG A 69 1.06 13.98 -9.51
CA ARG A 69 0.61 13.40 -10.78
C ARG A 69 1.77 12.85 -11.61
N ALA A 70 2.81 13.65 -11.84
CA ALA A 70 3.98 13.23 -12.61
C ALA A 70 4.65 11.98 -12.01
N LYS A 71 4.73 11.89 -10.68
CA LYS A 71 5.25 10.71 -9.97
C LYS A 71 4.38 9.47 -10.18
N VAL A 72 3.03 9.60 -10.21
CA VAL A 72 2.15 8.45 -10.50
C VAL A 72 2.26 8.01 -11.95
N GLU A 73 2.34 8.95 -12.90
CA GLU A 73 2.54 8.65 -14.33
C GLU A 73 3.88 7.95 -14.59
N ALA A 74 4.96 8.44 -13.99
CA ALA A 74 6.27 7.78 -14.06
C ALA A 74 6.21 6.36 -13.50
N ARG A 75 5.48 6.15 -12.40
CA ARG A 75 5.29 4.82 -11.81
C ARG A 75 4.46 3.90 -12.69
N LEU A 76 3.42 4.41 -13.34
CA LEU A 76 2.62 3.66 -14.32
C LEU A 76 3.51 3.16 -15.45
N ARG A 77 4.31 4.06 -16.04
CA ARG A 77 5.26 3.72 -17.12
C ARG A 77 6.28 2.66 -16.71
N GLN A 78 6.81 2.72 -15.49
CA GLN A 78 7.69 1.70 -14.94
C GLN A 78 7.03 0.32 -14.83
N LEU A 79 5.75 0.27 -14.45
CA LEU A 79 5.01 -0.99 -14.27
C LEU A 79 4.53 -1.61 -15.59
N GLU A 80 4.44 -0.82 -16.65
CA GLU A 80 4.02 -1.26 -17.99
C GLU A 80 5.18 -1.74 -18.87
N GLY A 81 6.39 -1.84 -18.31
CA GLY A 81 7.55 -2.32 -19.06
C GLY A 81 8.34 -1.21 -19.74
N GLY A 82 8.09 0.05 -19.39
CA GLY A 82 9.08 1.10 -19.60
C GLY A 82 10.29 0.80 -18.74
N SER A 83 11.28 0.11 -19.32
CA SER A 83 12.64 0.18 -18.81
C SER A 83 12.95 1.67 -18.71
N VAL A 84 13.09 2.19 -17.49
CA VAL A 84 13.99 3.31 -17.30
C VAL A 84 15.29 2.76 -17.81
N GLY A 85 15.75 3.25 -18.98
CA GLY A 85 17.01 2.82 -19.54
C GLY A 85 18.05 2.90 -18.43
N VAL A 86 18.60 1.75 -18.06
CA VAL A 86 19.95 1.67 -17.54
C VAL A 86 20.83 2.06 -18.72
N ASN A 87 20.87 3.35 -19.02
CA ASN A 87 21.80 3.92 -19.96
C ASN A 87 22.82 4.70 -19.12
N GLY A 88 23.87 3.99 -18.72
CA GLY A 88 25.15 4.62 -18.37
C GLY A 88 25.52 4.72 -16.89
N ASN A 89 25.54 3.61 -16.15
CA ASN A 89 26.76 3.15 -15.47
C ASN A 89 26.49 1.83 -14.75
N GLY A 90 27.33 0.83 -14.99
CA GLY A 90 27.19 -0.51 -14.44
C GLY A 90 27.09 -0.51 -12.93
N ILE A 91 25.87 -0.72 -12.41
CA ILE A 91 25.70 -1.28 -11.07
C ILE A 91 26.01 -2.76 -11.23
N ASN A 92 27.30 -3.08 -11.13
CA ASN A 92 27.74 -4.43 -10.81
C ASN A 92 26.95 -4.84 -9.57
N SER A 93 25.98 -5.74 -9.75
CA SER A 93 25.39 -6.48 -8.65
C SER A 93 26.57 -7.12 -7.92
N ARG A 94 26.98 -6.50 -6.80
CA ARG A 94 27.89 -7.17 -5.87
C ARG A 94 27.15 -8.44 -5.49
N LYS A 95 27.64 -9.57 -5.99
CA LYS A 95 27.15 -10.89 -5.63
C LYS A 95 27.17 -10.93 -4.10
N THR A 96 26.01 -10.76 -3.48
CA THR A 96 25.86 -10.96 -2.06
C THR A 96 26.24 -12.41 -1.80
N SER A 97 27.09 -12.63 -0.80
CA SER A 97 27.51 -13.95 -0.34
C SER A 97 26.30 -14.89 -0.26
N LYS A 98 26.43 -16.11 -0.78
CA LYS A 98 25.37 -17.12 -0.68
C LYS A 98 24.99 -17.28 0.80
N TYR A 99 23.68 -17.33 1.06
CA TYR A 99 23.12 -17.48 2.40
C TYR A 99 23.64 -18.75 3.06
N ASP A 100 24.36 -18.59 4.19
CA ASP A 100 24.76 -19.66 5.08
C ASP A 100 23.74 -19.77 6.24
N PRO A 101 22.93 -20.84 6.30
CA PRO A 101 21.89 -21.00 7.31
C PRO A 101 22.44 -21.14 8.75
N VAL A 102 23.73 -21.43 8.93
CA VAL A 102 24.34 -21.61 10.26
C VAL A 102 24.75 -20.27 10.86
N ALA A 103 25.30 -19.36 10.04
CA ALA A 103 25.65 -18.01 10.45
C ALA A 103 24.41 -17.14 10.73
N ALA A 104 23.32 -17.33 9.96
CA ALA A 104 22.08 -16.58 10.13
C ALA A 104 21.33 -16.94 11.43
N LYS A 105 21.47 -18.18 11.91
CA LYS A 105 20.83 -18.64 13.17
C LYS A 105 21.56 -18.18 14.43
N THR A 106 22.86 -17.95 14.33
CA THR A 106 23.70 -17.51 15.47
C THR A 106 23.72 -15.99 15.63
N ALA A 107 23.42 -15.23 14.58
CA ALA A 107 23.44 -13.77 14.57
C ALA A 107 22.08 -13.07 14.80
N ALA A 108 20.97 -13.82 14.84
CA ALA A 108 19.64 -13.23 15.04
C ALA A 108 19.22 -13.29 16.52
N PRO A 109 19.09 -12.16 17.24
CA PRO A 109 18.25 -12.15 18.44
C PRO A 109 16.82 -12.48 18.00
N SER A 110 16.14 -13.36 18.73
CA SER A 110 14.80 -13.82 18.36
C SER A 110 13.88 -12.64 18.06
N ALA A 111 13.27 -12.62 16.88
CA ALA A 111 12.26 -11.65 16.51
C ALA A 111 10.97 -11.95 17.29
N SER A 112 10.96 -11.60 18.58
CA SER A 112 9.75 -11.58 19.38
C SER A 112 8.78 -10.58 18.77
N HIS A 113 7.62 -11.09 18.34
CA HIS A 113 6.48 -10.29 17.93
C HIS A 113 6.17 -9.24 19.01
N ARG A 114 6.15 -7.95 18.63
CA ARG A 114 5.83 -6.84 19.55
C ARG A 114 4.32 -6.64 19.57
N ASP A 115 3.68 -7.18 20.60
CA ASP A 115 2.24 -7.10 20.90
C ASP A 115 1.72 -5.65 21.03
N THR A 116 2.62 -4.69 21.27
CA THR A 116 2.29 -3.28 21.47
C THR A 116 1.79 -2.53 20.23
N ASN A 117 1.87 -3.14 19.04
CA ASN A 117 1.35 -2.55 17.80
C ASN A 117 -0.07 -3.00 17.47
N ASP A 118 -0.66 -3.92 18.25
CA ASP A 118 -2.04 -4.32 18.06
C ASP A 118 -2.97 -3.37 18.82
N MET A 119 -3.98 -2.84 18.12
CA MET A 119 -5.02 -2.04 18.78
C MET A 119 -5.96 -3.01 19.48
N VAL A 120 -5.82 -3.12 20.80
CA VAL A 120 -6.75 -3.86 21.67
C VAL A 120 -8.14 -3.26 21.49
N ILE A 121 -9.03 -3.99 20.82
CA ILE A 121 -10.46 -3.74 20.89
C ILE A 121 -10.92 -4.45 22.16
N ASP A 122 -11.24 -3.67 23.19
CA ASP A 122 -11.79 -4.18 24.45
C ASP A 122 -13.03 -5.03 24.18
N ASP A 123 -12.93 -6.30 24.56
CA ASP A 123 -13.96 -7.32 24.48
C ASP A 123 -14.98 -7.07 25.59
N ALA A 124 -16.11 -6.45 25.25
CA ALA A 124 -17.29 -6.39 26.11
C ALA A 124 -18.45 -7.12 25.41
N ALA A 125 -18.47 -8.45 25.50
CA ALA A 125 -19.61 -9.23 26.00
C ALA A 125 -19.43 -10.74 25.72
N GLU A 126 -19.37 -11.52 26.81
CA GLU A 126 -19.41 -12.98 26.84
C GLU A 126 -20.61 -13.60 26.09
N THR A 127 -20.35 -14.78 25.54
CA THR A 127 -21.24 -15.72 24.82
C THR A 127 -22.45 -16.22 25.63
N PRO A 128 -23.40 -16.94 24.99
CA PRO A 128 -23.30 -18.39 25.11
C PRO A 128 -23.49 -19.18 23.80
N LYS A 129 -22.76 -20.30 23.75
CA LYS A 129 -22.77 -21.41 22.78
C LYS A 129 -24.18 -22.00 22.57
N LYS A 130 -24.51 -22.37 21.33
CA LYS A 130 -25.45 -23.48 21.02
C LYS A 130 -24.95 -24.35 19.85
N GLU A 131 -24.51 -25.54 20.26
CA GLU A 131 -24.67 -26.87 19.68
C GLU A 131 -24.68 -27.10 18.15
N LYS A 132 -23.67 -27.88 17.74
CA LYS A 132 -23.69 -28.82 16.61
C LYS A 132 -25.04 -29.54 16.50
N LYS A 133 -25.63 -29.57 15.30
CA LYS A 133 -26.53 -30.67 14.89
C LYS A 133 -26.10 -31.25 13.56
N GLU A 134 -26.01 -32.57 13.56
CA GLU A 134 -25.48 -33.45 12.55
C GLU A 134 -26.27 -33.46 11.23
N LYS A 135 -25.53 -33.85 10.19
CA LYS A 135 -25.95 -34.57 8.97
C LYS A 135 -27.42 -34.99 8.90
N LYS A 136 -28.06 -34.56 7.81
CA LYS A 136 -28.80 -35.46 6.94
C LYS A 136 -28.58 -35.05 5.49
#